data_AF-A0A3D5BB98-F1
#
_entry.id   AF-A0A3D5BB98-F1
#
_cell.length_a   1.000
_cell.length_b   1.000
_cell.length_c   1.000
_cell.angle_alpha   90.00
_cell.angle_beta   90.00
_cell.angle_gamma   90.00
#
_symmetry.space_group_name_H-M   'P 1'
#
loop_
_entity.id
_entity.type
_entity.pdbx_description
1 polymer ?
#
loop_
_entity_poly.entity_id
_entity_poly.type
_entity_poly.pdbx_seq_one_letter_code
_entity_poly.pdbx_strand_id
1 'polypeptide(L)'
;MPKDLRNIERIAFLEKNKIEFLEIKPLKVDASTRKYFRIVLKNDKTLVLMDDELKRNRLPEFAELSAFLIKHHLHVPEVFIKDFEHGFLLIEDLGDDTFTRLLQKGVDEAFLYQLGTDALIKIAHINERPACCKDLTKERIVNDICFFADWYIPMSKGFPLTETERQEFIDLITPLADLAFKVPNKMVLWDYHVDNIMLPSTAKECAVIDFQDAMWGPLTYDIMSLLEDARRDVRADIQEKMKQAFFNSLSNVSKEDFEDSYAFLSMFRHMRVLGRFTILGYVNGKPQYLEFVPHLWQMLNKTLQYPKFEKIKAWLDKVLPLEKRIIPQRKPITEAILLAAGRGVRMRELTNNKPKPLIKVGSKALIDYNFERVKNAGIKDVVVNLCYQGEMLKEHINSHHPDFNITYSVETEALETGGGIKNALKYFKNEAFFVCNSDVFFEEEAIKPAMWRMIDAWDQNKYDILLLLQDINNICGDKSKGDYRISNDKPERNKQKDEGYPYMFAGIYIIKKSVFKDINESKFSSVMLFDKAQENGRLGYVLNSSTFYHIGTPEALKMAEEKLKS
;
A
#
# COMPACT_ATOMS: atom_id res chain seq x y z
N MET A 1 15.75 -11.38 -11.66
CA MET A 1 16.91 -12.14 -12.17
C MET A 1 17.10 -13.40 -11.34
N PRO A 2 17.77 -14.46 -11.83
CA PRO A 2 18.15 -15.60 -10.99
C PRO A 2 18.99 -15.12 -9.79
N LYS A 3 18.72 -15.64 -8.58
CA LYS A 3 19.43 -15.27 -7.34
C LYS A 3 20.95 -15.34 -7.46
N ASP A 4 21.45 -16.22 -8.32
CA ASP A 4 22.88 -16.44 -8.54
C ASP A 4 23.58 -15.29 -9.27
N LEU A 5 22.91 -14.60 -10.20
CA LEU A 5 23.51 -13.45 -10.89
C LEU A 5 23.73 -12.27 -9.95
N ARG A 6 22.75 -11.98 -9.07
CA ARG A 6 22.88 -10.87 -8.11
C ARG A 6 23.94 -11.16 -7.04
N ASN A 7 24.16 -12.43 -6.68
CA ASN A 7 25.28 -12.83 -5.83
C ASN A 7 26.64 -12.52 -6.49
N ILE A 8 26.77 -12.85 -7.79
CA ILE A 8 28.00 -12.58 -8.55
C ILE A 8 28.29 -11.08 -8.61
N GLU A 9 27.27 -10.24 -8.86
CA GLU A 9 27.42 -8.79 -8.86
C GLU A 9 27.91 -8.24 -7.51
N ARG A 10 27.42 -8.77 -6.39
CA ARG A 10 27.89 -8.38 -5.05
C ARG A 10 29.36 -8.73 -4.83
N ILE A 11 29.78 -9.93 -5.23
CA ILE A 11 31.18 -10.38 -5.12
C ILE A 11 32.07 -9.50 -6.01
N ALA A 12 31.68 -9.28 -7.26
CA ALA A 12 32.41 -8.43 -8.20
C ALA A 12 32.55 -6.99 -7.69
N PHE A 13 31.50 -6.45 -7.04
CA PHE A 13 31.56 -5.13 -6.39
C PHE A 13 32.62 -5.08 -5.27
N LEU A 14 32.66 -6.10 -4.40
CA LEU A 14 33.66 -6.17 -3.31
C LEU A 14 35.08 -6.33 -3.85
N GLU A 15 35.29 -7.22 -4.82
CA GLU A 15 36.60 -7.48 -5.45
C GLU A 15 37.12 -6.27 -6.23
N LYS A 16 36.26 -5.60 -7.03
CA LYS A 16 36.59 -4.37 -7.75
C LYS A 16 37.12 -3.28 -6.82
N ASN A 17 36.59 -3.21 -5.61
CA ASN A 17 37.00 -2.26 -4.59
C ASN A 17 38.08 -2.80 -3.63
N LYS A 18 38.70 -3.94 -3.95
CA LYS A 18 39.79 -4.57 -3.19
C LYS A 18 39.42 -4.88 -1.73
N ILE A 19 38.15 -5.22 -1.48
CA ILE A 19 37.69 -5.64 -0.17
C ILE A 19 38.01 -7.12 0.02
N GLU A 20 38.92 -7.43 0.95
CA GLU A 20 39.25 -8.81 1.30
C GLU A 20 38.32 -9.35 2.38
N PHE A 21 37.39 -10.22 1.99
CA PHE A 21 36.39 -10.81 2.87
C PHE A 21 36.55 -12.33 3.02
N LEU A 22 36.14 -12.85 4.18
CA LEU A 22 36.03 -14.28 4.48
C LEU A 22 34.62 -14.80 4.19
N GLU A 23 33.60 -13.99 4.48
CA GLU A 23 32.21 -14.43 4.44
C GLU A 23 31.25 -13.26 4.16
N ILE A 24 30.16 -13.57 3.45
CA ILE A 24 29.03 -12.66 3.20
C ILE A 24 27.78 -13.26 3.84
N LYS A 25 27.29 -12.66 4.93
CA LYS A 25 26.11 -13.13 5.67
C LYS A 25 24.89 -12.26 5.37
N PRO A 26 23.76 -12.80 4.89
CA PRO A 26 22.54 -12.02 4.77
C PRO A 26 22.03 -11.59 6.15
N LEU A 27 21.66 -10.33 6.30
CA LEU A 27 20.99 -9.79 7.48
C LEU A 27 19.49 -9.87 7.31
N LYS A 28 18.77 -10.10 8.41
CA LYS A 28 17.30 -10.16 8.40
C LYS A 28 16.75 -8.76 8.13
N VAL A 29 15.90 -8.66 7.11
CA VAL A 29 15.19 -7.42 6.77
C VAL A 29 13.72 -7.59 7.17
N ASP A 30 13.15 -6.60 7.85
CA ASP A 30 11.72 -6.61 8.12
C ASP A 30 10.95 -6.09 6.89
N ALA A 31 10.79 -4.78 6.72
CA ALA A 31 9.86 -4.17 5.74
C ALA A 31 10.49 -3.49 4.53
N SER A 32 11.81 -3.43 4.46
CA SER A 32 12.51 -2.83 3.32
C SER A 32 12.59 -3.81 2.14
N THR A 33 12.54 -3.27 0.91
CA THR A 33 12.88 -4.03 -0.29
C THR A 33 14.40 -4.10 -0.51
N ARG A 34 15.17 -3.25 0.18
CA ARG A 34 16.64 -3.32 0.24
C ARG A 34 17.07 -4.56 0.99
N LYS A 35 18.15 -5.19 0.53
CA LYS A 35 18.80 -6.30 1.22
C LYS A 35 20.09 -5.81 1.87
N TYR A 36 20.43 -6.40 3.00
CA TYR A 36 21.65 -6.05 3.73
C TYR A 36 22.46 -7.32 3.95
N PHE A 37 23.78 -7.21 3.80
CA PHE A 37 24.70 -8.32 4.00
C PHE A 37 25.86 -7.87 4.88
N ARG A 38 26.11 -8.58 5.98
CA ARG A 38 27.30 -8.39 6.79
C ARG A 38 28.49 -9.05 6.08
N ILE A 39 29.50 -8.25 5.80
CA ILE A 39 30.76 -8.66 5.18
C ILE A 39 31.77 -8.85 6.29
N VAL A 40 32.22 -10.08 6.52
CA VAL A 40 33.27 -10.39 7.50
C VAL A 40 34.61 -10.29 6.78
N LEU A 41 35.45 -9.34 7.19
CA LEU A 41 36.77 -9.11 6.62
C LEU A 41 37.79 -10.11 7.16
N LYS A 42 38.92 -10.29 6.46
CA LYS A 42 40.00 -11.19 6.92
C LYS A 42 40.65 -10.80 8.25
N ASN A 43 40.45 -9.57 8.71
CA ASN A 43 40.95 -9.06 9.99
C ASN A 43 39.88 -9.08 11.09
N ASP A 44 38.83 -9.89 10.91
CA ASP A 44 37.67 -10.04 11.81
C ASP A 44 36.80 -8.78 12.01
N LYS A 45 37.11 -7.66 11.35
CA LYS A 45 36.21 -6.51 11.29
C LYS A 45 35.04 -6.80 10.36
N THR A 46 33.94 -6.09 10.56
CA THR A 46 32.75 -6.24 9.74
C THR A 46 32.33 -4.93 9.08
N LEU A 47 31.72 -5.07 7.91
CA LEU A 47 31.06 -4.00 7.15
C LEU A 47 29.67 -4.46 6.76
N VAL A 48 28.79 -3.54 6.36
CA VAL A 48 27.49 -3.88 5.79
C VAL A 48 27.44 -3.48 4.33
N LEU A 49 27.10 -4.42 3.46
CA LEU A 49 26.75 -4.17 2.07
C LEU A 49 25.23 -3.96 1.98
N MET A 50 24.82 -2.77 1.57
CA MET A 50 23.44 -2.45 1.20
C MET A 50 23.25 -2.75 -0.30
N ASP A 51 22.21 -3.51 -0.62
CA ASP A 51 21.85 -3.95 -1.97
C ASP A 51 20.41 -3.49 -2.30
N ASP A 52 20.30 -2.49 -3.17
CA ASP A 52 19.05 -1.99 -3.74
C ASP A 52 18.96 -2.32 -5.24
N GLU A 53 18.67 -3.59 -5.55
CA GLU A 53 18.50 -4.10 -6.92
C GLU A 53 17.53 -3.26 -7.77
N LEU A 54 16.48 -2.72 -7.15
CA LEU A 54 15.44 -1.98 -7.87
C LEU A 54 15.77 -0.50 -8.05
N LYS A 55 16.82 0.01 -7.39
CA LYS A 55 17.19 1.44 -7.35
C LYS A 55 16.02 2.35 -6.97
N ARG A 56 15.13 1.85 -6.11
CA ARG A 56 13.90 2.54 -5.69
C ARG A 56 14.00 3.11 -4.28
N ASN A 57 15.08 2.83 -3.56
CA ASN A 57 15.19 3.06 -2.13
C ASN A 57 16.21 4.14 -1.76
N ARG A 58 16.33 5.17 -2.62
CA ARG A 58 16.97 6.46 -2.28
C ARG A 58 18.42 6.34 -1.80
N LEU A 59 19.22 5.48 -2.45
CA LEU A 59 20.64 5.33 -2.11
C LEU A 59 21.45 6.63 -2.17
N PRO A 60 21.26 7.51 -3.18
CA PRO A 60 21.94 8.81 -3.19
C PRO A 60 21.61 9.65 -1.96
N GLU A 61 20.34 9.69 -1.56
CA GLU A 61 19.91 10.43 -0.37
C GLU A 61 20.43 9.81 0.92
N PHE A 62 20.49 8.48 1.02
CA PHE A 62 21.14 7.81 2.15
C PHE A 62 22.60 8.27 2.28
N ALA A 63 23.35 8.29 1.17
CA ALA A 63 24.75 8.67 1.18
C ALA A 63 24.98 10.17 1.46
N GLU A 64 24.10 11.04 0.98
CA GLU A 64 24.11 12.48 1.30
C GLU A 64 23.81 12.71 2.78
N LEU A 65 22.73 12.11 3.29
CA LEU A 65 22.28 12.29 4.67
C LEU A 65 23.27 11.68 5.67
N SER A 66 23.88 10.53 5.36
CA SER A 66 24.93 9.96 6.20
C SER A 66 26.07 10.96 6.39
N ALA A 67 26.63 11.50 5.30
CA ALA A 67 27.71 12.49 5.37
C ALA A 67 27.27 13.77 6.10
N PHE A 68 26.04 14.23 5.87
CA PHE A 68 25.47 15.40 6.53
C PHE A 68 25.34 15.21 8.04
N LEU A 69 24.79 14.09 8.49
CA LEU A 69 24.56 13.81 9.91
C LEU A 69 25.90 13.62 10.65
N ILE A 70 26.88 12.95 10.03
CA ILE A 70 28.24 12.81 10.58
C ILE A 70 28.90 14.19 10.76
N LYS A 71 28.78 15.09 9.77
CA LYS A 71 29.28 16.48 9.86
C LYS A 71 28.67 17.22 11.05
N HIS A 72 27.43 16.91 11.42
CA HIS A 72 26.71 17.49 12.56
C HIS A 72 26.80 16.64 13.84
N HIS A 73 27.82 15.79 13.96
CA HIS A 73 28.14 15.01 15.17
C HIS A 73 27.03 14.06 15.63
N LEU A 74 26.30 13.49 14.68
CA LEU A 74 25.45 12.33 14.90
C LEU A 74 26.15 11.06 14.48
N HIS A 75 25.89 10.00 15.24
CA HIS A 75 26.35 8.67 14.92
C HIS A 75 25.35 8.02 13.96
N VAL A 76 25.76 7.82 12.72
CA VAL A 76 25.02 7.10 11.67
C VAL A 76 26.03 6.27 10.86
N PRO A 77 25.61 5.24 10.11
CA PRO A 77 26.55 4.44 9.35
C PRO A 77 27.33 5.29 8.35
N GLU A 78 28.65 5.30 8.47
CA GLU A 78 29.51 5.91 7.46
C GLU A 78 29.42 5.15 6.13
N VAL A 79 29.38 5.88 5.02
CA VAL A 79 29.38 5.29 3.67
C VAL A 79 30.78 5.31 3.08
N PHE A 80 31.42 4.14 3.03
CA PHE A 80 32.79 3.99 2.54
C PHE A 80 32.88 3.94 1.02
N ILE A 81 31.99 3.18 0.36
CA ILE A 81 32.01 2.97 -1.09
C ILE A 81 30.59 3.10 -1.65
N LYS A 82 30.48 3.74 -2.82
CA LYS A 82 29.22 4.05 -3.50
C LYS A 82 29.24 3.52 -4.94
N ASP A 83 28.23 2.74 -5.31
CA ASP A 83 27.94 2.34 -6.70
C ASP A 83 26.44 2.45 -6.97
N PHE A 84 26.00 3.68 -7.28
CA PHE A 84 24.59 3.96 -7.57
C PHE A 84 24.12 3.32 -8.88
N GLU A 85 25.05 3.05 -9.80
CA GLU A 85 24.74 2.40 -11.08
C GLU A 85 24.29 0.96 -10.84
N HIS A 86 24.90 0.23 -9.92
CA HIS A 86 24.53 -1.15 -9.62
C HIS A 86 23.65 -1.30 -8.37
N GLY A 87 23.44 -0.20 -7.65
CA GLY A 87 22.59 -0.16 -6.45
C GLY A 87 23.28 -0.70 -5.20
N PHE A 88 24.59 -0.45 -5.04
CA PHE A 88 25.37 -0.91 -3.90
C PHE A 88 25.95 0.23 -3.07
N LEU A 89 25.91 0.09 -1.75
CA LEU A 89 26.71 0.87 -0.81
C LEU A 89 27.44 -0.08 0.13
N LEU A 90 28.73 0.19 0.40
CA LEU A 90 29.44 -0.44 1.50
C LEU A 90 29.52 0.55 2.66
N ILE A 91 28.97 0.17 3.80
CA ILE A 91 28.76 1.05 4.95
C ILE A 91 29.31 0.43 6.23
N GLU A 92 29.45 1.26 7.26
CA GLU A 92 29.78 0.83 8.62
C GLU A 92 28.79 -0.20 9.17
N ASP A 93 29.31 -1.20 9.89
CA ASP A 93 28.50 -2.15 10.65
C ASP A 93 28.34 -1.68 12.08
N LEU A 94 27.15 -1.17 12.41
CA LEU A 94 26.80 -0.71 13.76
C LEU A 94 26.50 -1.87 14.74
N GLY A 95 26.65 -3.12 14.31
CA GLY A 95 26.40 -4.30 15.11
C GLY A 95 24.94 -4.72 15.08
N ASP A 96 24.43 -5.17 16.23
CA ASP A 96 23.13 -5.84 16.34
C ASP A 96 22.24 -5.28 17.47
N ASP A 97 22.75 -4.39 18.30
CA ASP A 97 22.07 -3.95 19.52
C ASP A 97 21.16 -2.75 19.26
N THR A 98 19.99 -3.02 18.66
CA THR A 98 18.89 -2.05 18.61
C THR A 98 18.35 -1.76 20.01
N PHE A 99 17.73 -0.60 20.23
CA PHE A 99 17.09 -0.28 21.50
C PHE A 99 16.05 -1.33 21.89
N THR A 100 15.25 -1.83 20.93
CA THR A 100 14.35 -2.96 21.17
C THR A 100 15.06 -4.18 21.76
N ARG A 101 16.20 -4.59 21.19
CA ARG A 101 16.97 -5.74 21.70
C ARG A 101 17.59 -5.46 23.06
N LEU A 102 18.08 -4.24 23.30
CA LEU A 102 18.66 -3.84 24.58
C LEU A 102 17.61 -3.78 25.70
N LEU A 103 16.43 -3.24 25.42
CA LEU A 103 15.30 -3.24 26.35
C LEU A 103 14.87 -4.66 26.69
N GLN A 104 14.84 -5.57 25.71
CA GLN A 104 14.58 -7.00 25.95
C GLN A 104 15.66 -7.68 26.80
N LYS A 105 16.92 -7.22 26.71
CA LYS A 105 18.03 -7.65 27.57
C LYS A 105 18.01 -7.01 28.97
N GLY A 106 17.04 -6.14 29.26
CA GLY A 106 16.89 -5.50 30.57
C GLY A 106 17.76 -4.26 30.79
N VAL A 107 18.27 -3.65 29.72
CA VAL A 107 18.93 -2.34 29.82
C VAL A 107 17.89 -1.29 30.26
N ASP A 108 18.33 -0.35 31.10
CA ASP A 108 17.45 0.68 31.66
C ASP A 108 16.77 1.51 30.56
N GLU A 109 15.45 1.60 30.66
CA GLU A 109 14.62 2.27 29.66
C GLU A 109 14.85 3.78 29.65
N ALA A 110 14.96 4.41 30.82
CA ALA A 110 15.17 5.84 30.91
C ALA A 110 16.53 6.26 30.30
N PHE A 111 17.57 5.45 30.50
CA PHE A 111 18.88 5.63 29.88
C PHE A 111 18.82 5.60 28.35
N LEU A 112 18.17 4.58 27.77
CA LEU A 112 18.08 4.48 26.30
C LEU A 112 17.25 5.63 25.72
N TYR A 113 16.10 5.95 26.31
CA TYR A 113 15.28 7.06 25.85
C TYR A 113 15.96 8.43 26.02
N GLN A 114 16.84 8.60 27.02
CA GLN A 114 17.69 9.79 27.12
C GLN A 114 18.64 9.88 25.93
N LEU A 115 19.37 8.80 25.60
CA LEU A 115 20.27 8.80 24.45
C LEU A 115 19.55 9.09 23.13
N GLY A 116 18.37 8.51 22.94
CA GLY A 116 17.53 8.78 21.77
C GLY A 116 17.06 10.24 21.73
N THR A 117 16.72 10.82 22.88
CA THR A 117 16.31 12.23 22.99
C THR A 117 17.47 13.17 22.74
N ASP A 118 18.66 12.88 23.25
CA ASP A 118 19.87 13.68 23.07
C ASP A 118 20.26 13.79 21.58
N ALA A 119 20.13 12.70 20.82
CA ALA A 119 20.33 12.73 19.37
C ALA A 119 19.32 13.65 18.67
N LEU A 120 18.04 13.62 19.07
CA LEU A 120 17.04 14.53 18.52
C LEU A 120 17.27 16.00 18.89
N ILE A 121 17.78 16.27 20.09
CA ILE A 121 18.18 17.62 20.50
C ILE A 121 19.27 18.13 19.56
N LYS A 122 20.30 17.32 19.24
CA LYS A 122 21.32 17.69 18.26
C LYS A 122 20.69 18.05 16.90
N ILE A 123 19.77 17.22 16.41
CA ILE A 123 19.06 17.46 15.13
C ILE A 123 18.28 18.76 15.14
N ALA A 124 17.53 19.03 16.22
CA ALA A 124 16.70 20.23 16.34
C ALA A 124 17.53 21.52 16.27
N HIS A 125 18.81 21.47 16.69
CA HIS A 125 19.73 22.60 16.64
C HIS A 125 20.42 22.78 15.28
N ILE A 126 20.29 21.84 14.35
CA ILE A 126 20.79 22.00 12.98
C ILE A 126 19.93 23.04 12.26
N ASN A 127 20.56 24.09 11.75
CA ASN A 127 19.90 25.13 10.95
C ASN A 127 20.10 24.94 9.44
N GLU A 128 21.06 24.10 9.05
CA GLU A 128 21.35 23.76 7.66
C GLU A 128 20.32 22.74 7.15
N ARG A 129 19.78 22.97 5.95
CA ARG A 129 18.86 22.04 5.28
C ARG A 129 19.65 21.18 4.27
N PRO A 130 19.62 19.84 4.37
CA PRO A 130 20.17 18.96 3.33
C PRO A 130 19.44 19.18 2.00
N ALA A 131 20.17 19.07 0.88
CA ALA A 131 19.60 19.32 -0.45
C ALA A 131 18.53 18.28 -0.81
N CYS A 132 18.72 17.03 -0.40
CA CYS A 132 17.76 15.95 -0.62
C CYS A 132 16.48 16.01 0.26
N CYS A 133 16.47 16.83 1.32
CA CYS A 133 15.34 16.96 2.22
C CYS A 133 14.23 17.84 1.61
N LYS A 134 13.18 17.20 1.12
CA LYS A 134 11.94 17.86 0.66
C LYS A 134 11.08 18.30 1.84
N ASP A 135 10.24 19.31 1.63
CA ASP A 135 9.32 19.77 2.66
C ASP A 135 8.28 18.70 2.97
N LEU A 136 7.99 18.51 4.27
CA LEU A 136 6.79 17.83 4.70
C LEU A 136 5.61 18.80 4.52
N THR A 137 4.82 18.58 3.48
CA THR A 137 3.68 19.44 3.16
C THR A 137 2.42 19.03 3.94
N LYS A 138 1.51 19.98 4.16
CA LYS A 138 0.16 19.70 4.69
C LYS A 138 -0.58 18.68 3.82
N GLU A 139 -0.45 18.81 2.50
CA GLU A 139 -1.01 17.86 1.54
C GLU A 139 -0.50 16.44 1.78
N ARG A 140 0.80 16.26 2.01
CA ARG A 140 1.36 14.95 2.34
C ARG A 140 0.81 14.39 3.66
N ILE A 141 0.67 15.22 4.69
CA ILE A 141 0.05 14.83 5.96
C ILE A 141 -1.40 14.35 5.73
N VAL A 142 -2.20 15.12 4.98
CA VAL A 142 -3.59 14.76 4.68
C VAL A 142 -3.67 13.50 3.82
N ASN A 143 -2.79 13.33 2.83
CA ASN A 143 -2.76 12.12 2.00
C ASN A 143 -2.38 10.88 2.82
N ASP A 144 -1.36 10.99 3.68
CA ASP A 144 -0.91 9.88 4.53
C ASP A 144 -1.93 9.52 5.61
N ILE A 145 -2.67 10.48 6.17
CA ILE A 145 -3.71 10.16 7.17
C ILE A 145 -4.88 9.42 6.51
N CYS A 146 -5.13 9.62 5.22
CA CYS A 146 -6.21 8.93 4.49
C CYS A 146 -6.00 7.41 4.42
N PHE A 147 -4.80 6.88 4.69
CA PHE A 147 -4.63 5.43 4.91
C PHE A 147 -5.54 4.92 6.05
N PHE A 148 -5.80 5.73 7.07
CA PHE A 148 -6.76 5.39 8.12
C PHE A 148 -8.18 5.25 7.58
N ALA A 149 -8.64 6.26 6.85
CA ALA A 149 -9.99 6.33 6.30
C ALA A 149 -10.25 5.25 5.22
N ASP A 150 -9.25 4.99 4.38
CA ASP A 150 -9.40 4.13 3.21
C ASP A 150 -9.07 2.66 3.51
N TRP A 151 -8.13 2.38 4.42
CA TRP A 151 -7.72 1.01 4.74
C TRP A 151 -8.24 0.51 6.07
N TYR A 152 -8.02 1.26 7.15
CA TYR A 152 -8.36 0.79 8.49
C TYR A 152 -9.87 0.79 8.74
N ILE A 153 -10.55 1.93 8.55
CA ILE A 153 -11.98 2.07 8.86
C ILE A 153 -12.82 1.00 8.13
N PRO A 154 -12.68 0.79 6.81
CA PRO A 154 -13.55 -0.14 6.10
C PRO A 154 -13.40 -1.58 6.57
N MET A 155 -12.18 -1.99 6.89
CA MET A 155 -11.88 -3.34 7.34
C MET A 155 -12.20 -3.57 8.82
N SER A 156 -12.20 -2.52 9.63
CA SER A 156 -12.56 -2.60 11.06
C SER A 156 -14.08 -2.50 11.27
N LYS A 157 -14.75 -1.58 10.59
CA LYS A 157 -16.22 -1.41 10.64
C LYS A 157 -16.96 -2.49 9.85
N GLY A 158 -16.32 -2.99 8.78
CA GLY A 158 -16.85 -3.98 7.85
C GLY A 158 -17.44 -3.38 6.57
N PHE A 159 -17.45 -2.06 6.41
CA PHE A 159 -18.00 -1.34 5.25
C PHE A 159 -17.23 -0.04 5.02
N PRO A 160 -17.06 0.40 3.75
CA PRO A 160 -16.38 1.65 3.45
C PRO A 160 -17.12 2.87 4.01
N LEU A 161 -16.38 3.96 4.19
CA LEU A 161 -16.98 5.27 4.34
C LEU A 161 -17.76 5.63 3.09
N THR A 162 -18.89 6.31 3.26
CA THR A 162 -19.53 7.04 2.16
C THR A 162 -18.62 8.16 1.67
N GLU A 163 -18.82 8.63 0.44
CA GLU A 163 -18.07 9.78 -0.10
C GLU A 163 -18.22 11.02 0.80
N THR A 164 -19.42 11.25 1.34
CA THR A 164 -19.69 12.33 2.29
C THR A 164 -18.89 12.16 3.59
N GLU A 165 -18.94 10.99 4.23
CA GLU A 165 -18.16 10.75 5.47
C GLU A 165 -16.65 10.91 5.21
N ARG A 166 -16.14 10.41 4.08
CA ARG A 166 -14.74 10.56 3.72
C ARG A 166 -14.35 12.03 3.51
N GLN A 167 -15.22 12.83 2.87
CA GLN A 167 -14.99 14.26 2.69
C GLN A 167 -15.05 15.01 4.02
N GLU A 168 -16.03 14.71 4.88
CA GLU A 168 -16.12 15.27 6.24
C GLU A 168 -14.84 15.01 7.04
N PHE A 169 -14.26 13.81 6.94
CA PHE A 169 -12.98 13.49 7.57
C PHE A 169 -11.85 14.40 7.08
N ILE A 170 -11.73 14.61 5.77
CA ILE A 170 -10.71 15.48 5.18
C ILE A 170 -10.92 16.93 5.60
N ASP A 171 -12.17 17.42 5.58
CA ASP A 171 -12.52 18.79 5.96
C ASP A 171 -12.24 19.06 7.45
N LEU A 172 -12.33 18.04 8.31
CA LEU A 172 -11.96 18.13 9.73
C LEU A 172 -10.45 18.15 9.94
N ILE A 173 -9.69 17.32 9.22
CA ILE A 173 -8.23 17.20 9.41
C ILE A 173 -7.47 18.37 8.78
N THR A 174 -7.88 18.83 7.61
CA THR A 174 -7.15 19.86 6.84
C THR A 174 -6.80 21.10 7.67
N PRO A 175 -7.74 21.75 8.39
CA PRO A 175 -7.41 22.90 9.24
C PRO A 175 -6.61 22.50 10.50
N LEU A 176 -6.78 21.29 11.03
CA LEU A 176 -6.00 20.81 12.18
C LEU A 176 -4.51 20.62 11.81
N ALA A 177 -4.19 20.37 10.54
CA ALA A 177 -2.81 20.25 10.08
C ALA A 177 -1.99 21.52 10.30
N ASP A 178 -2.62 22.68 10.46
CA ASP A 178 -1.95 23.93 10.82
C ASP A 178 -1.26 23.84 12.17
N LEU A 179 -1.81 23.06 13.12
CA LEU A 179 -1.22 22.87 14.45
C LEU A 179 0.18 22.26 14.36
N ALA A 180 0.41 21.36 13.40
CA ALA A 180 1.73 20.75 13.17
C ALA A 180 2.81 21.81 12.95
N PHE A 181 2.50 22.86 12.19
CA PHE A 181 3.45 23.85 11.68
C PHE A 181 3.53 25.13 12.52
N LYS A 182 2.98 25.11 13.74
CA LYS A 182 3.18 26.20 14.72
C LYS A 182 4.59 26.25 15.30
N VAL A 183 5.38 25.19 15.08
CA VAL A 183 6.80 25.11 15.43
C VAL A 183 7.67 25.25 14.18
N PRO A 184 8.93 25.69 14.32
CA PRO A 184 9.86 25.75 13.19
C PRO A 184 10.04 24.40 12.49
N ASN A 185 10.22 24.45 11.17
CA ASN A 185 10.62 23.29 10.40
C ASN A 185 12.12 23.03 10.56
N LYS A 186 12.46 21.77 10.77
CA LYS A 186 13.79 21.20 10.92
C LYS A 186 13.90 19.92 10.12
N MET A 187 15.08 19.31 10.14
CA MET A 187 15.22 17.95 9.64
C MET A 187 14.41 17.00 10.52
N VAL A 188 13.53 16.23 9.89
CA VAL A 188 12.71 15.18 10.49
C VAL A 188 13.11 13.87 9.83
N LEU A 189 13.61 12.92 10.60
CA LEU A 189 14.06 11.62 10.14
C LEU A 189 12.92 10.70 9.72
N TRP A 190 11.69 11.00 10.16
CA TRP A 190 10.42 10.38 9.74
C TRP A 190 10.16 8.97 10.29
N ASP A 191 11.19 8.13 10.38
CA ASP A 191 11.09 6.78 10.96
C ASP A 191 11.98 6.59 12.19
N TYR A 192 11.88 7.54 13.13
CA TYR A 192 12.64 7.53 14.36
C TYR A 192 11.92 6.77 15.48
N HIS A 193 12.31 5.51 15.72
CA HIS A 193 11.73 4.65 16.76
C HIS A 193 12.73 3.58 17.21
N VAL A 194 12.42 2.81 18.27
CA VAL A 194 13.40 1.95 18.97
C VAL A 194 14.02 0.80 18.14
N ASP A 195 13.46 0.45 16.99
CA ASP A 195 14.09 -0.52 16.09
C ASP A 195 15.14 0.11 15.17
N ASN A 196 15.04 1.43 14.93
CA ASN A 196 15.93 2.21 14.05
C ASN A 196 16.98 3.00 14.85
N ILE A 197 17.09 2.75 16.15
CA ILE A 197 18.12 3.33 17.03
C ILE A 197 18.93 2.18 17.64
N MET A 198 20.24 2.30 17.57
CA MET A 198 21.20 1.27 18.00
C MET A 198 22.16 1.85 19.04
N LEU A 199 22.73 0.99 19.88
CA LEU A 199 23.86 1.36 20.74
C LEU A 199 25.01 0.38 20.49
N PRO A 200 25.94 0.71 19.57
CA PRO A 200 27.13 -0.11 19.35
C PRO A 200 27.91 -0.30 20.65
N SER A 201 28.50 -1.48 20.87
CA SER A 201 28.97 -1.95 22.19
C SER A 201 30.04 -1.08 22.86
N THR A 202 30.68 -0.17 22.13
CA THR A 202 31.70 0.78 22.64
C THR A 202 31.29 2.24 22.52
N ALA A 203 30.09 2.52 21.99
CA ALA A 203 29.62 3.87 21.75
C ALA A 203 29.03 4.49 23.01
N LYS A 204 29.29 5.79 23.21
CA LYS A 204 28.64 6.60 24.27
C LYS A 204 27.33 7.22 23.82
N GLU A 205 27.10 7.26 22.51
CA GLU A 205 25.94 7.85 21.88
C GLU A 205 25.25 6.79 21.02
N CYS A 206 23.93 6.89 20.92
CA CYS A 206 23.17 6.02 20.04
C CYS A 206 23.46 6.32 18.57
N ALA A 207 23.43 5.28 17.76
CA ALA A 207 23.51 5.35 16.31
C ALA A 207 22.11 5.27 15.70
N VAL A 208 21.86 6.03 14.65
CA VAL A 208 20.55 6.10 13.98
C VAL A 208 20.65 5.48 12.59
N ILE A 209 19.66 4.66 12.23
CA ILE A 209 19.53 4.06 10.90
C ILE A 209 18.19 4.45 10.24
N ASP A 210 18.02 4.06 8.98
CA ASP A 210 16.79 4.27 8.19
C ASP A 210 16.34 5.73 7.99
N PHE A 211 17.31 6.65 7.96
CA PHE A 211 17.08 8.09 7.82
C PHE A 211 16.96 8.59 6.38
N GLN A 212 17.07 7.73 5.35
CA GLN A 212 17.02 8.17 3.93
C GLN A 212 15.70 8.84 3.53
N ASP A 213 14.64 8.65 4.33
CA ASP A 213 13.34 9.26 4.13
C ASP A 213 13.15 10.60 4.87
N ALA A 214 14.25 11.16 5.37
CA ALA A 214 14.23 12.45 6.04
C ALA A 214 13.63 13.57 5.18
N MET A 215 12.96 14.49 5.86
CA MET A 215 12.26 15.63 5.29
C MET A 215 12.55 16.90 6.09
N TRP A 216 12.14 18.04 5.54
CA TRP A 216 12.12 19.31 6.24
C TRP A 216 10.70 19.58 6.76
N GLY A 217 10.48 19.45 8.07
CA GLY A 217 9.14 19.47 8.67
C GLY A 217 9.15 19.83 10.16
N PRO A 218 7.99 19.80 10.84
CA PRO A 218 7.87 20.24 12.22
C PRO A 218 8.83 19.51 13.16
N LEU A 219 9.63 20.26 13.92
CA LEU A 219 10.70 19.71 14.77
C LEU A 219 10.22 18.71 15.85
N THR A 220 8.92 18.71 16.16
CA THR A 220 8.28 17.85 17.17
C THR A 220 8.00 16.43 16.66
N TYR A 221 8.12 16.18 15.36
CA TYR A 221 7.72 14.89 14.77
C TYR A 221 8.49 13.70 15.34
N ASP A 222 9.82 13.75 15.35
CA ASP A 222 10.62 12.59 15.74
C ASP A 222 10.60 12.35 17.25
N ILE A 223 10.52 13.41 18.07
CA ILE A 223 10.37 13.24 19.53
C ILE A 223 9.02 12.61 19.86
N MET A 224 7.94 13.02 19.17
CA MET A 224 6.66 12.34 19.28
C MET A 224 6.76 10.89 18.82
N SER A 225 7.40 10.64 17.67
CA SER A 225 7.59 9.28 17.12
C SER A 225 8.32 8.33 18.07
N LEU A 226 9.31 8.83 18.81
CA LEU A 226 10.05 8.07 19.83
C LEU A 226 9.17 7.73 21.03
N LEU A 227 8.45 8.73 21.56
CA LEU A 227 7.71 8.62 22.82
C LEU A 227 6.35 7.94 22.66
N GLU A 228 5.74 8.08 21.50
CA GLU A 228 4.43 7.51 21.11
C GLU A 228 4.63 6.34 20.13
N ASP A 229 5.58 5.43 20.41
CA ASP A 229 5.82 4.26 19.56
C ASP A 229 4.74 3.19 19.75
N ALA A 230 4.05 2.84 18.66
CA ALA A 230 3.04 1.79 18.61
C ALA A 230 3.53 0.39 19.03
N ARG A 231 4.85 0.15 19.00
CA ARG A 231 5.45 -1.16 19.28
C ARG A 231 5.72 -1.38 20.76
N ARG A 232 5.62 -0.34 21.58
CA ARG A 232 6.00 -0.39 22.99
C ARG A 232 5.15 0.54 23.85
N ASP A 233 4.83 0.09 25.06
CA ASP A 233 4.24 0.94 26.08
C ASP A 233 5.37 1.65 26.86
N VAL A 234 5.65 2.90 26.51
CA VAL A 234 6.70 3.70 27.16
C VAL A 234 6.14 4.24 28.47
N ARG A 235 6.85 4.04 29.58
CA ARG A 235 6.39 4.51 30.91
C ARG A 235 6.13 6.02 30.89
N ALA A 236 4.99 6.43 31.45
CA ALA A 236 4.52 7.81 31.40
C ALA A 236 5.49 8.83 32.04
N ASP A 237 6.23 8.42 33.08
CA ASP A 237 7.28 9.25 33.71
C ASP A 237 8.44 9.52 32.76
N ILE A 238 8.84 8.53 31.96
CA ILE A 238 9.88 8.68 30.92
C ILE A 238 9.36 9.57 29.80
N GLN A 239 8.14 9.31 29.30
CA GLN A 239 7.53 10.12 28.24
C GLN A 239 7.53 11.61 28.61
N GLU A 240 7.02 11.95 29.78
CA GLU A 240 6.96 13.34 30.24
C GLU A 240 8.36 13.93 30.42
N LYS A 241 9.27 13.19 31.07
CA LYS A 241 10.65 13.65 31.30
C LYS A 241 11.38 13.95 29.99
N MET A 242 11.30 13.06 29.01
CA MET A 242 11.97 13.23 27.71
C MET A 242 11.34 14.35 26.88
N LYS A 243 10.00 14.43 26.86
CA LYS A 243 9.26 15.50 26.19
C LYS A 243 9.64 16.87 26.77
N GLN A 244 9.72 16.97 28.10
CA GLN A 244 10.12 18.18 28.79
C GLN A 244 11.59 18.53 28.53
N ALA A 245 12.50 17.55 28.57
CA ALA A 245 13.92 17.76 28.27
C ALA A 245 14.12 18.30 26.84
N PHE A 246 13.44 17.70 25.86
CA PHE A 246 13.46 18.16 24.48
C PHE A 246 12.90 19.58 24.36
N PHE A 247 11.72 19.86 24.92
CA PHE A 247 11.12 21.21 24.91
C PHE A 247 12.04 22.27 25.53
N ASN A 248 12.62 21.99 26.70
CA ASN A 248 13.51 22.91 27.41
C ASN A 248 14.81 23.19 26.65
N SER A 249 15.20 22.32 25.71
CA SER A 249 16.36 22.55 24.84
C SER A 249 16.08 23.56 23.71
N LEU A 250 14.81 23.83 23.41
CA LEU A 250 14.41 24.68 22.29
C LEU A 250 14.40 26.16 22.68
N SER A 251 14.82 27.00 21.73
CA SER A 251 14.63 28.45 21.80
C SER A 251 13.48 28.90 20.90
N ASN A 252 12.73 29.93 21.31
CA ASN A 252 11.71 30.60 20.48
C ASN A 252 10.52 29.71 20.07
N VAL A 253 10.16 28.72 20.89
CA VAL A 253 8.93 27.93 20.72
C VAL A 253 8.09 28.08 21.98
N SER A 254 6.84 28.52 21.85
CA SER A 254 5.94 28.60 23.00
C SER A 254 5.52 27.20 23.45
N LYS A 255 5.20 27.04 24.73
CA LYS A 255 4.69 25.75 25.24
C LYS A 255 3.39 25.36 24.54
N GLU A 256 2.51 26.32 24.24
CA GLU A 256 1.26 26.04 23.53
C GLU A 256 1.52 25.52 22.10
N ASP A 257 2.40 26.17 21.33
CA ASP A 257 2.70 25.76 19.96
C ASP A 257 3.39 24.39 19.91
N PHE A 258 4.26 24.12 20.89
CA PHE A 258 4.87 22.80 21.05
C PHE A 258 3.82 21.71 21.31
N GLU A 259 2.90 21.94 22.24
CA GLU A 259 1.84 20.98 22.59
C GLU A 259 0.85 20.79 21.44
N ASP A 260 0.47 21.86 20.73
CA ASP A 260 -0.38 21.80 19.54
C ASP A 260 0.24 20.91 18.45
N SER A 261 1.51 21.17 18.16
CA SER A 261 2.25 20.43 17.14
C SER A 261 2.43 18.97 17.54
N TYR A 262 2.84 18.71 18.79
CA TYR A 262 2.99 17.36 19.33
C TYR A 262 1.66 16.58 19.29
N ALA A 263 0.56 17.18 19.76
CA ALA A 263 -0.74 16.53 19.83
C ALA A 263 -1.26 16.18 18.42
N PHE A 264 -1.15 17.11 17.47
CA PHE A 264 -1.60 16.84 16.10
C PHE A 264 -0.76 15.75 15.44
N LEU A 265 0.57 15.81 15.56
CA LEU A 265 1.44 14.81 14.96
C LEU A 265 1.27 13.43 15.60
N SER A 266 0.92 13.36 16.89
CA SER A 266 0.51 12.12 17.56
C SER A 266 -0.75 11.54 16.92
N MET A 267 -1.81 12.35 16.77
CA MET A 267 -3.07 11.92 16.14
C MET A 267 -2.81 11.44 14.70
N PHE A 268 -2.08 12.25 13.94
CA PHE A 268 -1.68 11.93 12.57
C PHE A 268 -0.94 10.59 12.50
N ARG A 269 0.10 10.40 13.32
CA ARG A 269 0.92 9.18 13.29
C ARG A 269 0.11 7.96 13.71
N HIS A 270 -0.69 8.03 14.77
CA HIS A 270 -1.53 6.91 15.20
C HIS A 270 -2.52 6.49 14.11
N MET A 271 -3.25 7.44 13.52
CA MET A 271 -4.19 7.16 12.42
C MET A 271 -3.47 6.59 11.19
N ARG A 272 -2.37 7.24 10.77
CA ARG A 272 -1.55 6.77 9.65
C ARG A 272 -1.05 5.34 9.88
N VAL A 273 -0.53 5.05 11.08
CA VAL A 273 0.01 3.72 11.41
C VAL A 273 -1.10 2.66 11.46
N LEU A 274 -2.29 2.96 11.98
CA LEU A 274 -3.45 2.06 11.89
C LEU A 274 -3.75 1.67 10.42
N GLY A 275 -3.75 2.64 9.51
CA GLY A 275 -3.89 2.40 8.08
C GLY A 275 -2.74 1.56 7.49
N ARG A 276 -1.50 1.94 7.80
CA ARG A 276 -0.29 1.26 7.29
C ARG A 276 -0.14 -0.18 7.81
N PHE A 277 -0.46 -0.44 9.07
CA PHE A 277 -0.42 -1.78 9.65
C PHE A 277 -1.51 -2.67 9.05
N THR A 278 -2.67 -2.10 8.71
CA THR A 278 -3.70 -2.82 7.94
C THR A 278 -3.16 -3.27 6.58
N ILE A 279 -2.46 -2.38 5.86
CA ILE A 279 -1.82 -2.69 4.58
C ILE A 279 -0.72 -3.75 4.76
N LEU A 280 0.18 -3.57 5.72
CA LEU A 280 1.26 -4.53 5.98
C LEU A 280 0.71 -5.92 6.32
N GLY A 281 -0.31 -5.98 7.17
CA GLY A 281 -0.98 -7.22 7.56
C GLY A 281 -1.59 -7.97 6.39
N TYR A 282 -2.41 -7.28 5.59
CA TYR A 282 -3.26 -7.94 4.59
C TYR A 282 -2.73 -7.92 3.16
N VAL A 283 -1.98 -6.90 2.78
CA VAL A 283 -1.41 -6.75 1.42
C VAL A 283 0.00 -7.30 1.37
N ASN A 284 0.83 -6.99 2.37
CA ASN A 284 2.23 -7.43 2.41
C ASN A 284 2.44 -8.78 3.13
N GLY A 285 1.39 -9.39 3.66
CA GLY A 285 1.45 -10.71 4.30
C GLY A 285 2.20 -10.70 5.64
N LYS A 286 2.08 -9.62 6.41
CA LYS A 286 2.76 -9.43 7.70
C LYS A 286 1.79 -9.30 8.87
N PRO A 287 1.06 -10.37 9.23
CA PRO A 287 -0.02 -10.31 10.19
C PRO A 287 0.41 -9.84 11.59
N GLN A 288 1.68 -10.02 11.96
CA GLN A 288 2.21 -9.59 13.27
C GLN A 288 2.03 -8.09 13.53
N TYR A 289 1.97 -7.26 12.48
CA TYR A 289 1.75 -5.81 12.65
C TYR A 289 0.34 -5.48 13.16
N LEU A 290 -0.63 -6.38 12.95
CA LEU A 290 -1.99 -6.20 13.43
C LEU A 290 -2.10 -6.34 14.96
N GLU A 291 -1.12 -6.98 15.61
CA GLU A 291 -1.07 -7.17 17.07
C GLU A 291 -0.91 -5.83 17.81
N PHE A 292 -0.39 -4.79 17.15
CA PHE A 292 -0.21 -3.45 17.72
C PHE A 292 -1.48 -2.57 17.67
N VAL A 293 -2.53 -3.00 16.95
CA VAL A 293 -3.76 -2.21 16.78
C VAL A 293 -4.44 -1.83 18.11
N PRO A 294 -4.57 -2.73 19.11
CA PRO A 294 -5.16 -2.36 20.40
C PRO A 294 -4.39 -1.24 21.12
N HIS A 295 -3.06 -1.31 21.14
CA HIS A 295 -2.21 -0.29 21.77
C HIS A 295 -2.34 1.06 21.04
N LEU A 296 -2.27 1.05 19.71
CA LEU A 296 -2.50 2.26 18.89
C LEU A 296 -3.83 2.95 19.20
N TRP A 297 -4.89 2.20 19.47
CA TRP A 297 -6.17 2.78 19.87
C TRP A 297 -6.15 3.37 21.27
N GLN A 298 -5.44 2.75 22.22
CA GLN A 298 -5.26 3.34 23.55
C GLN A 298 -4.57 4.70 23.44
N MET A 299 -3.48 4.77 22.67
CA MET A 299 -2.74 6.00 22.42
C MET A 299 -3.59 7.04 21.69
N LEU A 300 -4.28 6.67 20.61
CA LEU A 300 -5.16 7.57 19.87
C LEU A 300 -6.32 8.08 20.73
N ASN A 301 -6.95 7.23 21.54
CA ASN A 301 -8.03 7.65 22.44
C ASN A 301 -7.56 8.67 23.48
N LYS A 302 -6.32 8.52 23.99
CA LYS A 302 -5.67 9.51 24.86
C LYS A 302 -5.40 10.82 24.11
N THR A 303 -4.82 10.74 22.91
CA THR A 303 -4.56 11.92 22.06
C THR A 303 -5.84 12.69 21.73
N LEU A 304 -6.94 11.99 21.43
CA LEU A 304 -8.23 12.60 21.09
C LEU A 304 -8.88 13.36 22.26
N GLN A 305 -8.37 13.26 23.48
CA GLN A 305 -8.80 14.11 24.60
C GLN A 305 -8.24 15.53 24.51
N TYR A 306 -7.31 15.80 23.59
CA TYR A 306 -6.79 17.15 23.39
C TYR A 306 -7.93 18.10 22.98
N PRO A 307 -8.13 19.25 23.65
CA PRO A 307 -9.34 20.07 23.46
C PRO A 307 -9.63 20.47 22.01
N LYS A 308 -8.58 20.71 21.20
CA LYS A 308 -8.72 21.10 19.79
C LYS A 308 -9.22 19.95 18.88
N PHE A 309 -9.33 18.72 19.38
CA PHE A 309 -9.79 17.54 18.64
C PHE A 309 -11.24 17.12 18.93
N GLU A 310 -12.01 17.92 19.67
CA GLU A 310 -13.40 17.61 20.02
C GLU A 310 -14.25 17.20 18.80
N LYS A 311 -14.16 17.97 17.70
CA LYS A 311 -14.95 17.72 16.48
C LYS A 311 -14.58 16.41 15.79
N ILE A 312 -13.28 16.15 15.61
CA ILE A 312 -12.82 14.91 14.97
C ILE A 312 -13.10 13.69 15.85
N LYS A 313 -12.98 13.84 17.18
CA LYS A 313 -13.37 12.79 18.13
C LYS A 313 -14.86 12.48 18.01
N ALA A 314 -15.74 13.49 18.02
CA ALA A 314 -17.18 13.29 17.89
C ALA A 314 -17.55 12.64 16.54
N TRP A 315 -16.92 13.06 15.45
CA TRP A 315 -17.09 12.43 14.14
C TRP A 315 -16.66 10.96 14.16
N LEU A 316 -15.50 10.66 14.76
CA LEU A 316 -14.99 9.30 14.88
C LEU A 316 -15.87 8.41 15.75
N ASP A 317 -16.41 8.92 16.85
CA ASP A 317 -17.35 8.20 17.73
C ASP A 317 -18.65 7.84 16.98
N LYS A 318 -19.12 8.70 16.06
CA LYS A 318 -20.28 8.44 15.20
C LYS A 318 -19.98 7.39 14.12
N VAL A 319 -18.87 7.56 13.39
CA VAL A 319 -18.58 6.77 12.18
C VAL A 319 -17.92 5.44 12.50
N LEU A 320 -17.09 5.40 13.53
CA LEU A 320 -16.37 4.23 14.02
C LEU A 320 -16.47 4.15 15.57
N PRO A 321 -17.62 3.68 16.09
CA PRO A 321 -17.86 3.58 17.52
C PRO A 321 -16.90 2.56 18.17
N LEU A 322 -16.77 2.61 19.50
CA LEU A 322 -15.72 1.91 20.25
C LEU A 322 -15.66 0.40 19.97
N GLU A 323 -16.82 -0.24 19.85
CA GLU A 323 -16.95 -1.68 19.53
C GLU A 323 -16.48 -2.05 18.12
N LYS A 324 -16.28 -1.07 17.24
CA LYS A 324 -15.73 -1.23 15.89
C LYS A 324 -14.26 -0.83 15.78
N ARG A 325 -13.62 -0.40 16.87
CA ARG A 325 -12.19 -0.05 16.93
C ARG A 325 -11.35 -1.29 17.25
N ILE A 326 -11.40 -2.27 16.36
CA ILE A 326 -10.84 -3.61 16.55
C ILE A 326 -9.72 -3.91 15.56
N ILE A 327 -9.09 -5.08 15.68
CA ILE A 327 -8.17 -5.56 14.65
C ILE A 327 -8.97 -5.67 13.32
N PRO A 328 -8.53 -5.00 12.24
CA PRO A 328 -9.27 -4.98 10.98
C PRO A 328 -9.38 -6.40 10.44
N GLN A 329 -10.50 -6.72 9.79
CA GLN A 329 -10.77 -8.04 9.23
C GLN A 329 -10.97 -7.97 7.71
N ARG A 330 -10.41 -8.96 7.01
CA ARG A 330 -10.63 -9.14 5.57
C ARG A 330 -11.83 -10.05 5.33
N LYS A 331 -12.74 -9.64 4.44
CA LYS A 331 -13.85 -10.48 3.98
C LYS A 331 -13.34 -11.66 3.12
N PRO A 332 -13.99 -12.84 3.18
CA PRO A 332 -13.46 -14.09 2.62
C PRO A 332 -13.63 -14.22 1.10
N ILE A 333 -13.41 -13.15 0.34
CA ILE A 333 -13.44 -13.16 -1.12
C ILE A 333 -12.04 -13.48 -1.62
N THR A 334 -11.82 -14.76 -1.90
CA THR A 334 -10.48 -15.35 -2.11
C THR A 334 -10.33 -16.09 -3.43
N GLU A 335 -11.40 -16.14 -4.23
CA GLU A 335 -11.46 -16.83 -5.52
C GLU A 335 -11.87 -15.85 -6.65
N ALA A 336 -11.38 -16.08 -7.85
CA ALA A 336 -11.77 -15.32 -9.04
C ALA A 336 -11.91 -16.20 -10.29
N ILE A 337 -12.71 -15.76 -11.27
CA ILE A 337 -12.67 -16.23 -12.66
C ILE A 337 -12.20 -15.13 -13.59
N LEU A 338 -11.22 -15.44 -14.43
CA LEU A 338 -10.82 -14.61 -15.58
C LEU A 338 -11.52 -15.12 -16.84
N LEU A 339 -12.36 -14.27 -17.43
CA LEU A 339 -13.10 -14.59 -18.65
C LEU A 339 -12.22 -14.39 -19.88
N ALA A 340 -11.73 -15.49 -20.46
CA ALA A 340 -10.77 -15.52 -21.56
C ALA A 340 -11.25 -16.30 -22.80
N ALA A 341 -12.48 -16.83 -22.80
CA ALA A 341 -13.05 -17.59 -23.92
C ALA A 341 -13.45 -16.76 -25.17
N GLY A 342 -13.38 -15.42 -25.10
CA GLY A 342 -13.85 -14.53 -26.17
C GLY A 342 -12.94 -14.47 -27.41
N ARG A 343 -13.55 -14.48 -28.61
CA ARG A 343 -12.82 -14.45 -29.90
C ARG A 343 -12.21 -13.08 -30.27
N GLY A 344 -12.63 -11.98 -29.64
CA GLY A 344 -12.04 -10.65 -29.89
C GLY A 344 -12.27 -10.08 -31.30
N VAL A 345 -13.43 -10.35 -31.91
CA VAL A 345 -13.75 -10.08 -33.33
C VAL A 345 -13.59 -8.60 -33.74
N ARG A 346 -13.72 -7.65 -32.80
CA ARG A 346 -13.60 -6.20 -33.05
C ARG A 346 -12.17 -5.72 -33.34
N MET A 347 -11.14 -6.52 -33.04
CA MET A 347 -9.72 -6.18 -33.23
C MET A 347 -9.13 -6.58 -34.60
N ARG A 348 -9.96 -7.10 -35.53
CA ARG A 348 -9.59 -7.48 -36.90
C ARG A 348 -8.28 -8.32 -36.94
N GLU A 349 -7.26 -7.93 -37.72
CA GLU A 349 -6.06 -8.74 -37.97
C GLU A 349 -5.27 -9.13 -36.72
N LEU A 350 -5.33 -8.33 -35.64
CA LEU A 350 -4.60 -8.59 -34.40
C LEU A 350 -5.08 -9.84 -33.63
N THR A 351 -6.33 -10.28 -33.86
CA THR A 351 -6.93 -11.45 -33.19
C THR A 351 -7.15 -12.65 -34.12
N ASN A 352 -6.72 -12.57 -35.38
CA ASN A 352 -6.86 -13.68 -36.33
C ASN A 352 -6.07 -14.92 -35.89
N ASN A 353 -4.83 -14.72 -35.40
CA ASN A 353 -3.93 -15.82 -35.04
C ASN A 353 -3.60 -15.85 -33.55
N LYS A 354 -4.20 -14.97 -32.73
CA LYS A 354 -3.87 -14.81 -31.32
C LYS A 354 -5.11 -14.41 -30.50
N PRO A 355 -5.35 -15.01 -29.33
CA PRO A 355 -6.50 -14.63 -28.51
C PRO A 355 -6.29 -13.23 -27.91
N LYS A 356 -7.37 -12.44 -27.84
CA LYS A 356 -7.34 -11.05 -27.33
C LYS A 356 -6.60 -10.88 -25.99
N PRO A 357 -6.75 -11.77 -24.99
CA PRO A 357 -6.07 -11.58 -23.70
C PRO A 357 -4.54 -11.66 -23.79
N LEU A 358 -3.98 -12.20 -24.89
CA LEU A 358 -2.54 -12.22 -25.15
C LEU A 358 -2.04 -10.99 -25.93
N ILE A 359 -2.92 -10.05 -26.31
CA ILE A 359 -2.50 -8.76 -26.88
C ILE A 359 -1.66 -8.05 -25.82
N LYS A 360 -0.52 -7.50 -26.25
CA LYS A 360 0.40 -6.81 -25.35
C LYS A 360 0.06 -5.34 -25.26
N VAL A 361 0.18 -4.78 -24.07
CA VAL A 361 0.24 -3.33 -23.81
C VAL A 361 1.58 -3.12 -23.12
N GLY A 362 2.50 -2.37 -23.74
CA GLY A 362 3.88 -2.32 -23.27
C GLY A 362 4.56 -3.69 -23.30
N SER A 363 5.15 -4.12 -22.18
CA SER A 363 5.88 -5.39 -22.09
C SER A 363 5.02 -6.61 -21.70
N LYS A 364 3.77 -6.41 -21.28
CA LYS A 364 2.91 -7.44 -20.70
C LYS A 364 1.67 -7.70 -21.54
N ALA A 365 1.11 -8.91 -21.48
CA ALA A 365 -0.19 -9.21 -22.08
C ALA A 365 -1.34 -8.64 -21.22
N LEU A 366 -2.49 -8.35 -21.83
CA LEU A 366 -3.69 -7.88 -21.10
C LEU A 366 -4.09 -8.80 -19.95
N ILE A 367 -3.99 -10.11 -20.14
CA ILE A 367 -4.29 -11.08 -19.09
C ILE A 367 -3.32 -10.99 -17.90
N ASP A 368 -2.05 -10.61 -18.13
CA ASP A 368 -1.05 -10.49 -17.07
C ASP A 368 -1.38 -9.35 -16.12
N TYR A 369 -1.90 -8.22 -16.64
CA TYR A 369 -2.40 -7.13 -15.79
C TYR A 369 -3.56 -7.57 -14.90
N ASN A 370 -4.41 -8.47 -15.39
CA ASN A 370 -5.53 -9.00 -14.60
C ASN A 370 -5.05 -10.00 -13.54
N PHE A 371 -4.07 -10.86 -13.86
CA PHE A 371 -3.38 -11.69 -12.87
C PHE A 371 -2.71 -10.85 -11.77
N GLU A 372 -2.01 -9.78 -12.14
CA GLU A 372 -1.42 -8.86 -11.17
C GLU A 372 -2.48 -8.19 -10.29
N ARG A 373 -3.63 -7.79 -10.86
CA ARG A 373 -4.72 -7.20 -10.08
C ARG A 373 -5.32 -8.17 -9.08
N VAL A 374 -5.59 -9.42 -9.48
CA VAL A 374 -6.09 -10.44 -8.54
C VAL A 374 -5.02 -10.82 -7.50
N LYS A 375 -3.73 -10.87 -7.88
CA LYS A 375 -2.61 -11.07 -6.95
C LYS A 375 -2.57 -9.96 -5.89
N ASN A 376 -2.69 -8.70 -6.32
CA ASN A 376 -2.68 -7.53 -5.46
C ASN A 376 -3.91 -7.48 -4.53
N ALA A 377 -5.04 -8.05 -4.97
CA ALA A 377 -6.22 -8.29 -4.13
C ALA A 377 -6.03 -9.48 -3.16
N GLY A 378 -4.89 -10.17 -3.19
CA GLY A 378 -4.59 -11.32 -2.35
C GLY A 378 -5.41 -12.56 -2.70
N ILE A 379 -5.74 -12.75 -3.98
CA ILE A 379 -6.45 -13.92 -4.52
C ILE A 379 -5.42 -14.84 -5.17
N LYS A 380 -5.47 -16.14 -4.84
CA LYS A 380 -4.57 -17.17 -5.40
C LYS A 380 -5.30 -18.25 -6.19
N ASP A 381 -6.56 -18.51 -5.87
CA ASP A 381 -7.38 -19.50 -6.53
C ASP A 381 -8.11 -18.84 -7.71
N VAL A 382 -7.69 -19.19 -8.93
CA VAL A 382 -8.17 -18.56 -10.16
C VAL A 382 -8.70 -19.61 -11.13
N VAL A 383 -9.94 -19.43 -11.56
CA VAL A 383 -10.51 -20.16 -12.69
C VAL A 383 -10.29 -19.36 -13.97
N VAL A 384 -9.92 -20.00 -15.07
CA VAL A 384 -9.84 -19.36 -16.38
C VAL A 384 -10.70 -20.15 -17.35
N ASN A 385 -11.70 -19.51 -17.97
CA ASN A 385 -12.47 -20.18 -19.01
C ASN A 385 -11.75 -20.09 -20.37
N LEU A 386 -11.75 -21.19 -21.12
CA LEU A 386 -11.03 -21.33 -22.37
C LEU A 386 -11.98 -21.82 -23.47
N CYS A 387 -11.87 -21.23 -24.66
CA CYS A 387 -12.52 -21.72 -25.87
C CYS A 387 -11.59 -21.52 -27.07
N TYR A 388 -11.64 -20.34 -27.71
CA TYR A 388 -10.82 -20.04 -28.89
C TYR A 388 -9.33 -19.99 -28.54
N GLN A 389 -8.51 -20.81 -29.23
CA GLN A 389 -7.05 -20.90 -29.03
C GLN A 389 -6.64 -21.09 -27.56
N GLY A 390 -7.41 -21.89 -26.80
CA GLY A 390 -7.22 -22.07 -25.36
C GLY A 390 -5.84 -22.58 -24.94
N GLU A 391 -5.21 -23.45 -25.74
CA GLU A 391 -3.87 -23.99 -25.42
C GLU A 391 -2.78 -22.90 -25.41
N MET A 392 -2.84 -21.92 -26.32
CA MET A 392 -1.90 -20.79 -26.31
C MET A 392 -2.01 -19.95 -25.03
N LEU A 393 -3.24 -19.72 -24.56
CA LEU A 393 -3.49 -19.03 -23.29
C LEU A 393 -2.95 -19.84 -22.12
N LYS A 394 -3.21 -21.15 -22.10
CA LYS A 394 -2.75 -22.05 -21.05
C LYS A 394 -1.22 -22.08 -20.93
N GLU A 395 -0.51 -22.20 -22.05
CA GLU A 395 0.96 -22.15 -22.08
C GLU A 395 1.52 -20.82 -21.55
N HIS A 396 0.97 -19.69 -22.01
CA HIS A 396 1.37 -18.36 -21.53
C HIS A 396 1.12 -18.21 -20.03
N ILE A 397 -0.08 -18.57 -19.56
CA ILE A 397 -0.48 -18.42 -18.16
C ILE A 397 0.41 -19.28 -17.24
N ASN A 398 0.65 -20.55 -17.58
CA ASN A 398 1.46 -21.45 -16.76
C ASN A 398 2.92 -20.99 -16.66
N SER A 399 3.46 -20.37 -17.71
CA SER A 399 4.83 -19.87 -17.71
C SER A 399 5.02 -18.55 -16.96
N HIS A 400 4.01 -17.68 -16.95
CA HIS A 400 4.10 -16.34 -16.37
C HIS A 400 3.53 -16.23 -14.95
N HIS A 401 2.61 -17.12 -14.57
CA HIS A 401 1.87 -17.04 -13.30
C HIS A 401 1.95 -18.33 -12.45
N PRO A 402 3.16 -18.89 -12.20
CA PRO A 402 3.32 -20.15 -11.47
C PRO A 402 2.92 -20.06 -9.99
N ASP A 403 2.76 -18.86 -9.44
CA ASP A 403 2.39 -18.62 -8.04
C ASP A 403 0.88 -18.84 -7.75
N PHE A 404 0.07 -19.10 -8.79
CA PHE A 404 -1.38 -19.23 -8.69
C PHE A 404 -1.84 -20.69 -8.71
N ASN A 405 -2.96 -20.94 -8.03
CA ASN A 405 -3.71 -22.20 -8.14
C ASN A 405 -4.71 -22.05 -9.30
N ILE A 406 -4.33 -22.48 -10.49
CA ILE A 406 -5.10 -22.24 -11.72
C ILE A 406 -5.94 -23.46 -12.09
N THR A 407 -7.24 -23.24 -12.28
CA THR A 407 -8.17 -24.24 -12.82
C THR A 407 -8.71 -23.78 -14.16
N TYR A 408 -8.65 -24.64 -15.19
CA TYR A 408 -9.16 -24.31 -16.52
C TYR A 408 -10.57 -24.86 -16.72
N SER A 409 -11.51 -23.98 -17.09
CA SER A 409 -12.88 -24.34 -17.48
C SER A 409 -12.97 -24.34 -19.00
N VAL A 410 -12.78 -25.49 -19.63
CA VAL A 410 -12.78 -25.61 -21.09
C VAL A 410 -14.20 -25.68 -21.64
N GLU A 411 -14.49 -24.87 -22.65
CA GLU A 411 -15.77 -24.80 -23.36
C GLU A 411 -15.60 -25.26 -24.81
N THR A 412 -16.48 -26.14 -25.29
CA THR A 412 -16.48 -26.64 -26.67
C THR A 412 -16.98 -25.60 -27.68
N GLU A 413 -17.85 -24.70 -27.22
CA GLU A 413 -18.35 -23.55 -27.96
C GLU A 413 -18.43 -22.34 -27.03
N ALA A 414 -18.49 -21.13 -27.57
CA ALA A 414 -18.59 -19.92 -26.74
C ALA A 414 -19.98 -19.83 -26.05
N LEU A 415 -19.99 -19.98 -24.73
CA LEU A 415 -21.21 -19.98 -23.88
C LEU A 415 -21.68 -18.58 -23.45
N GLU A 416 -21.06 -17.52 -23.97
CA GLU A 416 -21.17 -16.15 -23.45
C GLU A 416 -20.69 -16.02 -21.99
N THR A 417 -20.75 -14.81 -21.42
CA THR A 417 -20.18 -14.54 -20.08
C THR A 417 -20.94 -15.27 -18.98
N GLY A 418 -22.26 -15.26 -18.99
CA GLY A 418 -23.09 -15.91 -17.97
C GLY A 418 -23.00 -17.43 -18.03
N GLY A 419 -23.07 -18.00 -19.24
CA GLY A 419 -22.91 -19.44 -19.47
C GLY A 419 -21.52 -19.96 -19.07
N GLY A 420 -20.46 -19.23 -19.42
CA GLY A 420 -19.09 -19.59 -19.04
C GLY A 420 -18.87 -19.60 -17.52
N ILE A 421 -19.44 -18.62 -16.79
CA ILE A 421 -19.39 -18.61 -15.32
C ILE A 421 -20.18 -19.79 -14.75
N LYS A 422 -21.39 -20.04 -15.27
CA LYS A 422 -22.24 -21.16 -14.83
C LYS A 422 -21.51 -22.50 -14.97
N ASN A 423 -20.83 -22.73 -16.08
CA ASN A 423 -20.02 -23.94 -16.33
C ASN A 423 -18.86 -24.09 -15.32
N ALA A 424 -18.30 -22.97 -14.86
CA ALA A 424 -17.21 -22.92 -13.90
C ALA A 424 -17.62 -23.04 -12.42
N LEU A 425 -18.91 -22.93 -12.07
CA LEU A 425 -19.38 -22.87 -10.66
C LEU A 425 -18.91 -24.03 -9.77
N LYS A 426 -18.70 -25.20 -10.37
CA LYS A 426 -18.23 -26.42 -9.68
C LYS A 426 -16.81 -26.29 -9.11
N TYR A 427 -16.02 -25.33 -9.58
CA TYR A 427 -14.65 -25.10 -9.12
C TYR A 427 -14.55 -24.10 -7.96
N PHE A 428 -15.63 -23.36 -7.68
CA PHE A 428 -15.68 -22.38 -6.59
C PHE A 428 -16.14 -23.02 -5.29
N LYS A 429 -15.40 -22.76 -4.21
CA LYS A 429 -15.74 -23.23 -2.85
C LYS A 429 -16.59 -22.21 -2.10
N ASN A 430 -16.29 -20.92 -2.25
CA ASN A 430 -16.98 -19.86 -1.55
C ASN A 430 -18.28 -19.46 -2.26
N GLU A 431 -19.21 -18.88 -1.50
CA GLU A 431 -20.47 -18.39 -2.07
C GLU A 431 -20.27 -17.18 -2.98
N ALA A 432 -19.29 -16.31 -2.69
CA ALA A 432 -19.00 -15.12 -3.47
C ALA A 432 -17.57 -15.15 -4.02
N PHE A 433 -17.42 -14.76 -5.29
CA PHE A 433 -16.15 -14.74 -5.99
C PHE A 433 -16.09 -13.58 -7.00
N PHE A 434 -14.88 -13.19 -7.39
CA PHE A 434 -14.69 -12.18 -8.42
C PHE A 434 -14.88 -12.76 -9.83
N VAL A 435 -15.45 -11.95 -10.71
CA VAL A 435 -15.43 -12.17 -12.15
C VAL A 435 -14.72 -11.00 -12.79
N CYS A 436 -13.72 -11.29 -13.63
CA CYS A 436 -12.96 -10.29 -14.35
C CYS A 436 -12.90 -10.63 -15.84
N ASN A 437 -13.27 -9.68 -16.69
CA ASN A 437 -12.96 -9.76 -18.11
C ASN A 437 -11.44 -9.66 -18.30
N SER A 438 -10.84 -10.61 -19.01
CA SER A 438 -9.37 -10.71 -19.14
C SER A 438 -8.74 -9.63 -20.05
N ASP A 439 -9.56 -8.80 -20.69
CA ASP A 439 -9.16 -7.71 -21.57
C ASP A 439 -9.31 -6.32 -20.94
N VAL A 440 -9.60 -6.26 -19.64
CA VAL A 440 -9.74 -5.01 -18.87
C VAL A 440 -8.36 -4.44 -18.52
N PHE A 441 -8.13 -3.17 -18.86
CA PHE A 441 -6.91 -2.43 -18.53
C PHE A 441 -7.24 -1.03 -18.00
N PHE A 442 -6.81 -0.76 -16.77
CA PHE A 442 -6.84 0.55 -16.12
C PHE A 442 -5.73 0.62 -15.08
N GLU A 443 -5.23 1.83 -14.82
CA GLU A 443 -4.22 2.10 -13.81
C GLU A 443 -4.85 2.21 -12.43
N GLU A 444 -4.15 1.80 -11.37
CA GLU A 444 -4.63 1.98 -10.00
C GLU A 444 -4.12 3.32 -9.47
N GLU A 445 -4.97 4.36 -9.49
CA GLU A 445 -4.62 5.72 -9.03
C GLU A 445 -5.05 5.98 -7.58
N ALA A 446 -6.03 5.22 -7.08
CA ALA A 446 -6.55 5.38 -5.72
C ALA A 446 -5.62 4.80 -4.66
N ILE A 447 -5.63 5.39 -3.45
CA ILE A 447 -4.89 4.93 -2.26
C ILE A 447 -5.19 3.45 -1.95
N LYS A 448 -6.44 3.02 -2.16
CA LYS A 448 -6.88 1.62 -2.04
C LYS A 448 -7.31 1.10 -3.43
N PRO A 449 -6.68 0.02 -3.94
CA PRO A 449 -7.01 -0.52 -5.25
C PRO A 449 -8.48 -0.90 -5.41
N ALA A 450 -8.99 -0.83 -6.65
CA ALA A 450 -10.40 -1.04 -6.96
C ALA A 450 -10.97 -2.35 -6.37
N MET A 451 -10.28 -3.48 -6.56
CA MET A 451 -10.73 -4.78 -6.04
C MET A 451 -10.79 -4.80 -4.50
N TRP A 452 -9.87 -4.13 -3.80
CA TRP A 452 -9.94 -4.02 -2.34
C TRP A 452 -11.15 -3.22 -1.88
N ARG A 453 -11.47 -2.11 -2.58
CA ARG A 453 -12.69 -1.33 -2.30
C ARG A 453 -13.97 -2.14 -2.55
N MET A 454 -13.97 -2.99 -3.57
CA MET A 454 -15.07 -3.92 -3.82
C MET A 454 -15.20 -4.99 -2.74
N ILE A 455 -14.08 -5.52 -2.23
CA ILE A 455 -14.09 -6.43 -1.07
C ILE A 455 -14.72 -5.70 0.12
N ASP A 456 -14.27 -4.49 0.46
CA ASP A 456 -14.83 -3.72 1.58
C ASP A 456 -16.33 -3.47 1.42
N ALA A 457 -16.80 -3.15 0.21
CA ALA A 457 -18.21 -2.84 -0.06
C ALA A 457 -19.11 -4.09 -0.12
N TRP A 458 -18.55 -5.28 -0.34
CA TRP A 458 -19.33 -6.50 -0.50
C TRP A 458 -20.09 -6.90 0.76
N ASP A 459 -21.41 -7.03 0.66
CA ASP A 459 -22.26 -7.58 1.71
C ASP A 459 -23.21 -8.60 1.12
N GLN A 460 -22.99 -9.86 1.49
CA GLN A 460 -23.78 -10.99 1.02
C GLN A 460 -25.25 -10.92 1.46
N ASN A 461 -25.61 -10.13 2.47
CA ASN A 461 -27.01 -9.98 2.85
C ASN A 461 -27.71 -8.93 1.97
N LYS A 462 -26.99 -7.88 1.59
CA LYS A 462 -27.49 -6.77 0.77
C LYS A 462 -27.44 -7.02 -0.73
N TYR A 463 -26.36 -7.62 -1.21
CA TYR A 463 -26.07 -7.74 -2.64
C TYR A 463 -26.00 -9.19 -3.10
N ASP A 464 -26.43 -9.39 -4.34
CA ASP A 464 -26.19 -10.61 -5.11
C ASP A 464 -25.07 -10.41 -6.13
N ILE A 465 -24.93 -9.17 -6.61
CA ILE A 465 -23.91 -8.74 -7.56
C ILE A 465 -23.44 -7.33 -7.16
N LEU A 466 -22.12 -7.11 -7.15
CA LEU A 466 -21.50 -5.80 -6.92
C LEU A 466 -20.62 -5.44 -8.13
N LEU A 467 -21.02 -4.42 -8.88
CA LEU A 467 -20.33 -4.00 -10.10
C LEU A 467 -19.20 -3.00 -9.80
N LEU A 468 -18.09 -3.09 -10.53
CA LEU A 468 -17.18 -1.96 -10.69
C LEU A 468 -17.69 -1.08 -11.82
N LEU A 469 -17.97 0.19 -11.53
CA LEU A 469 -18.46 1.17 -12.49
C LEU A 469 -17.40 2.24 -12.72
N GLN A 470 -17.04 2.46 -13.98
CA GLN A 470 -16.03 3.42 -14.42
C GLN A 470 -16.69 4.74 -14.81
N ASP A 471 -16.17 5.87 -14.34
CA ASP A 471 -16.56 7.19 -14.84
C ASP A 471 -16.14 7.33 -16.32
N ILE A 472 -17.11 7.63 -17.20
CA ILE A 472 -16.87 7.78 -18.65
C ILE A 472 -15.90 8.91 -18.99
N ASN A 473 -15.77 9.91 -18.12
CA ASN A 473 -14.84 11.02 -18.31
C ASN A 473 -13.39 10.54 -18.28
N ASN A 474 -13.12 9.47 -17.53
CA ASN A 474 -11.79 8.91 -17.32
C ASN A 474 -11.50 7.70 -18.23
N ILE A 475 -12.30 7.52 -19.30
CA ILE A 475 -12.06 6.49 -20.32
C ILE A 475 -11.24 7.06 -21.48
N CYS A 476 -10.14 6.39 -21.78
CA CYS A 476 -9.39 6.53 -23.03
C CYS A 476 -9.92 5.51 -24.06
N GLY A 477 -10.33 6.00 -25.23
CA GLY A 477 -10.90 5.19 -26.31
C GLY A 477 -12.40 5.43 -26.49
N ASP A 478 -13.14 4.37 -26.81
CA ASP A 478 -14.58 4.44 -27.11
C ASP A 478 -15.41 4.81 -25.87
N LYS A 479 -15.93 6.04 -25.86
CA LYS A 479 -16.86 6.54 -24.85
C LYS A 479 -18.29 6.25 -25.31
N SER A 480 -18.76 5.03 -25.03
CA SER A 480 -20.16 4.68 -25.26
C SER A 480 -21.10 5.59 -24.44
N LYS A 481 -22.41 5.57 -24.71
CA LYS A 481 -23.46 6.30 -23.97
C LYS A 481 -23.64 5.91 -22.48
N GLY A 482 -22.64 5.29 -21.87
CA GLY A 482 -22.67 4.76 -20.49
C GLY A 482 -23.64 3.59 -20.33
N ASP A 483 -23.39 2.77 -19.32
CA ASP A 483 -24.21 1.62 -18.94
C ASP A 483 -25.11 1.90 -17.74
N TYR A 484 -24.69 2.78 -16.82
CA TYR A 484 -25.35 2.99 -15.53
C TYR A 484 -25.35 4.46 -15.09
N ARG A 485 -26.42 4.86 -14.41
CA ARG A 485 -26.48 6.05 -13.54
C ARG A 485 -26.76 5.61 -12.12
N ILE A 486 -26.42 6.45 -11.14
CA ILE A 486 -26.75 6.19 -9.75
C ILE A 486 -27.97 7.03 -9.37
N SER A 487 -28.99 6.37 -8.84
CA SER A 487 -30.22 7.00 -8.34
C SER A 487 -30.53 6.42 -6.96
N ASN A 488 -30.61 7.27 -5.93
CA ASN A 488 -30.85 6.86 -4.54
C ASN A 488 -29.91 5.74 -4.04
N ASP A 489 -28.60 5.89 -4.26
CA ASP A 489 -27.56 4.90 -3.89
C ASP A 489 -27.75 3.52 -4.57
N LYS A 490 -28.42 3.49 -5.73
CA LYS A 490 -28.62 2.26 -6.51
C LYS A 490 -28.24 2.47 -7.97
N PRO A 491 -27.61 1.46 -8.61
CA PRO A 491 -27.31 1.53 -10.03
C PRO A 491 -28.58 1.29 -10.85
N GLU A 492 -28.80 2.14 -11.84
CA GLU A 492 -29.89 2.04 -12.81
C GLU A 492 -29.30 1.89 -14.22
N ARG A 493 -29.65 0.80 -14.90
CA ARG A 493 -29.11 0.44 -16.20
C ARG A 493 -29.74 1.20 -17.38
N ASN A 494 -28.87 1.69 -18.27
CA ASN A 494 -29.23 2.24 -19.58
C ASN A 494 -29.54 1.12 -20.59
N LYS A 495 -30.74 0.51 -20.50
CA LYS A 495 -31.13 -0.63 -21.36
C LYS A 495 -31.26 -0.22 -22.83
N GLN A 496 -31.77 0.98 -23.12
CA GLN A 496 -32.08 1.45 -24.48
C GLN A 496 -30.93 2.20 -25.17
N LYS A 497 -29.95 2.71 -24.41
CA LYS A 497 -28.84 3.53 -24.95
C LYS A 497 -29.34 4.74 -25.73
N ASP A 498 -30.46 5.31 -25.33
CA ASP A 498 -31.04 6.55 -25.86
C ASP A 498 -30.39 7.76 -25.18
N GLU A 499 -30.31 7.76 -23.86
CA GLU A 499 -29.71 8.80 -23.03
C GLU A 499 -28.21 8.56 -22.73
N GLY A 500 -27.48 9.61 -22.36
CA GLY A 500 -26.10 9.52 -21.91
C GLY A 500 -26.01 9.29 -20.40
N TYR A 501 -25.50 8.13 -19.99
CA TYR A 501 -25.31 7.76 -18.59
C TYR A 501 -23.84 7.96 -18.18
N PRO A 502 -23.55 8.39 -16.93
CA PRO A 502 -22.20 8.81 -16.53
C PRO A 502 -21.24 7.66 -16.26
N TYR A 503 -21.71 6.42 -16.13
CA TYR A 503 -20.86 5.29 -15.76
C TYR A 503 -20.93 4.13 -16.75
N MET A 504 -19.78 3.52 -17.04
CA MET A 504 -19.65 2.29 -17.83
C MET A 504 -19.35 1.10 -16.90
N PHE A 505 -19.83 -0.09 -17.23
CA PHE A 505 -19.41 -1.31 -16.51
C PHE A 505 -17.95 -1.64 -16.85
N ALA A 506 -17.10 -1.71 -15.82
CA ALA A 506 -15.65 -1.86 -15.98
C ALA A 506 -15.19 -3.30 -16.27
N GLY A 507 -16.10 -4.26 -16.41
CA GLY A 507 -15.75 -5.67 -16.65
C GLY A 507 -15.27 -6.43 -15.41
N ILE A 508 -15.41 -5.86 -14.21
CA ILE A 508 -15.06 -6.49 -12.93
C ILE A 508 -16.27 -6.43 -12.00
N TYR A 509 -16.60 -7.54 -11.35
CA TYR A 509 -17.69 -7.62 -10.38
C TYR A 509 -17.51 -8.77 -9.40
N ILE A 510 -18.20 -8.69 -8.27
CA ILE A 510 -18.38 -9.80 -7.33
C ILE A 510 -19.78 -10.35 -7.54
N ILE A 511 -19.92 -11.68 -7.56
CA ILE A 511 -21.20 -12.36 -7.74
C ILE A 511 -21.32 -13.56 -6.80
N LYS A 512 -22.55 -13.85 -6.39
CA LYS A 512 -22.89 -15.08 -5.67
C LYS A 512 -23.14 -16.27 -6.58
N LYS A 513 -22.77 -17.47 -6.12
CA LYS A 513 -23.12 -18.74 -6.76
C LYS A 513 -24.64 -18.96 -6.80
N SER A 514 -25.37 -18.58 -5.75
CA SER A 514 -26.81 -18.81 -5.63
C SER A 514 -27.63 -18.10 -6.72
N VAL A 515 -27.09 -17.05 -7.33
CA VAL A 515 -27.74 -16.31 -8.44
C VAL A 515 -28.00 -17.19 -9.66
N PHE A 516 -27.26 -18.29 -9.80
CA PHE A 516 -27.38 -19.22 -10.93
C PHE A 516 -28.36 -20.37 -10.70
N LYS A 517 -28.92 -20.52 -9.49
CA LYS A 517 -29.71 -21.71 -9.10
C LYS A 517 -30.90 -21.98 -10.02
N ASP A 518 -31.58 -20.94 -10.46
CA ASP A 518 -32.80 -21.02 -11.28
C ASP A 518 -32.56 -20.66 -12.75
N ILE A 519 -31.30 -20.66 -13.19
CA ILE A 519 -30.95 -20.44 -14.60
C ILE A 519 -30.88 -21.79 -15.28
N ASN A 520 -31.70 -22.02 -16.30
CA ASN A 520 -31.73 -23.29 -17.04
C ASN A 520 -30.86 -23.24 -18.30
N GLU A 521 -30.71 -22.05 -18.87
CA GLU A 521 -29.93 -21.78 -20.07
C GLU A 521 -28.44 -22.11 -19.85
N SER A 522 -27.83 -22.76 -20.85
CA SER A 522 -26.40 -23.05 -20.88
C SER A 522 -25.58 -21.92 -21.50
N LYS A 523 -26.19 -21.14 -22.41
CA LYS A 523 -25.58 -20.01 -23.12
C LYS A 523 -26.40 -18.74 -22.93
N PHE A 524 -25.82 -17.75 -22.23
CA PHE A 524 -26.48 -16.48 -21.92
C PHE A 524 -25.48 -15.44 -21.39
N SER A 525 -25.81 -14.16 -21.54
CA SER A 525 -25.02 -13.04 -21.03
C SER A 525 -25.23 -12.82 -19.53
N SER A 526 -24.15 -12.52 -18.80
CA SER A 526 -24.18 -12.14 -17.38
C SER A 526 -25.03 -10.89 -17.12
N VAL A 527 -25.27 -10.07 -18.13
CA VAL A 527 -26.14 -8.88 -18.06
C VAL A 527 -27.57 -9.24 -17.62
N MET A 528 -28.08 -10.42 -18.01
CA MET A 528 -29.37 -10.92 -17.54
C MET A 528 -29.41 -11.04 -16.02
N LEU A 529 -28.31 -11.45 -15.40
CA LEU A 529 -28.19 -11.57 -13.95
C LEU A 529 -28.12 -10.19 -13.28
N PHE A 530 -27.49 -9.21 -13.95
CA PHE A 530 -27.44 -7.83 -13.48
C PHE A 530 -28.85 -7.21 -13.46
N ASP A 531 -29.62 -7.42 -14.52
CA ASP A 531 -31.01 -6.96 -14.61
C ASP A 531 -31.87 -7.57 -13.48
N LYS A 532 -31.79 -8.89 -13.27
CA LYS A 532 -32.49 -9.58 -12.16
C LYS A 532 -32.08 -9.04 -10.79
N ALA A 533 -30.78 -8.83 -10.57
CA ALA A 533 -30.29 -8.27 -9.32
C ALA A 533 -30.79 -6.83 -9.12
N GLN A 534 -30.84 -6.01 -10.17
CA GLN A 534 -31.34 -4.64 -10.11
C GLN A 534 -32.85 -4.61 -9.78
N GLU A 535 -33.65 -5.44 -10.47
CA GLU A 535 -35.10 -5.57 -10.24
C GLU A 535 -35.43 -5.99 -8.81
N ASN A 536 -34.59 -6.84 -8.21
CA ASN A 536 -34.71 -7.26 -6.81
C ASN A 536 -34.09 -6.27 -5.81
N GLY A 537 -33.48 -5.17 -6.26
CA GLY A 537 -32.79 -4.20 -5.41
C GLY A 537 -31.51 -4.73 -4.76
N ARG A 538 -30.91 -5.78 -5.33
CA ARG A 538 -29.73 -6.51 -4.84
C ARG A 538 -28.49 -6.33 -5.73
N LEU A 539 -28.54 -5.39 -6.69
CA LEU A 539 -27.39 -4.93 -7.46
C LEU A 539 -26.72 -3.76 -6.74
N GLY A 540 -25.45 -3.92 -6.39
CA GLY A 540 -24.62 -2.85 -5.84
C GLY A 540 -23.55 -2.38 -6.82
N TYR A 541 -22.82 -1.34 -6.43
CA TYR A 541 -21.73 -0.79 -7.23
C TYR A 541 -20.58 -0.28 -6.36
N VAL A 542 -19.42 -0.12 -6.99
CA VAL A 542 -18.28 0.67 -6.52
C VAL A 542 -17.82 1.53 -7.70
N LEU A 543 -17.63 2.83 -7.48
CA LEU A 543 -17.13 3.73 -8.52
C LEU A 543 -15.62 3.61 -8.67
N ASN A 544 -15.14 3.69 -9.91
CA ASN A 544 -13.73 3.75 -10.26
C ASN A 544 -13.48 5.05 -11.02
N SER A 545 -12.58 5.86 -10.47
CA SER A 545 -12.17 7.14 -11.05
C SER A 545 -10.81 7.07 -11.73
N SER A 546 -10.09 5.95 -11.66
CA SER A 546 -8.81 5.84 -12.35
C SER A 546 -8.96 5.89 -13.88
N THR A 547 -7.88 6.22 -14.57
CA THR A 547 -7.83 6.20 -16.03
C THR A 547 -8.03 4.78 -16.56
N PHE A 548 -9.07 4.58 -17.37
CA PHE A 548 -9.45 3.31 -17.96
C PHE A 548 -9.22 3.29 -19.46
N TYR A 549 -8.62 2.22 -19.97
CA TYR A 549 -8.31 2.07 -21.39
C TYR A 549 -9.21 1.01 -21.99
N HIS A 550 -10.14 1.44 -22.84
CA HIS A 550 -11.01 0.51 -23.54
C HIS A 550 -10.25 -0.07 -24.75
N ILE A 551 -9.46 -1.12 -24.51
CA ILE A 551 -8.66 -1.81 -25.55
C ILE A 551 -9.59 -2.65 -26.44
N GLY A 552 -10.36 -1.96 -27.26
CA GLY A 552 -11.28 -2.52 -28.25
C GLY A 552 -10.90 -2.21 -29.70
N THR A 553 -9.95 -1.29 -29.90
CA THR A 553 -9.44 -0.88 -31.22
C THR A 553 -7.91 -0.68 -31.19
N PRO A 554 -7.21 -0.74 -32.33
CA PRO A 554 -5.77 -0.46 -32.43
C PRO A 554 -5.36 0.94 -31.94
N GLU A 555 -6.21 1.95 -32.12
CA GLU A 555 -5.94 3.33 -31.70
C GLU A 555 -5.91 3.44 -30.17
N ALA A 556 -6.86 2.80 -29.48
CA ALA A 556 -6.89 2.76 -28.02
C ALA A 556 -5.68 2.01 -27.44
N LEU A 557 -5.21 0.97 -28.14
CA LEU A 557 -3.98 0.26 -27.79
C LEU A 557 -2.76 1.19 -27.84
N LYS A 558 -2.62 1.96 -28.92
CA LYS A 558 -1.52 2.90 -29.07
C LYS A 558 -1.52 3.98 -27.98
N MET A 559 -2.70 4.52 -27.64
CA MET A 559 -2.83 5.50 -26.54
C MET A 559 -2.40 4.93 -25.18
N ALA A 560 -2.75 3.67 -24.89
CA ALA A 560 -2.33 2.99 -23.68
C ALA A 560 -0.80 2.78 -23.63
N GLU A 561 -0.18 2.43 -24.75
CA GLU A 561 1.28 2.28 -24.84
C GLU A 561 2.05 3.60 -24.71
N GLU A 562 1.50 4.70 -25.24
CA GLU A 562 2.10 6.03 -25.10
C GLU A 562 2.09 6.49 -23.64
N LYS A 563 1.01 6.22 -22.89
CA LYS A 563 0.95 6.54 -21.46
C LYS A 563 1.96 5.74 -20.63
N LEU A 564 2.11 4.44 -20.88
CA LEU A 564 3.07 3.62 -20.13
C LEU A 564 4.53 4.05 -20.28
N LYS A 565 4.84 4.92 -21.24
CA LYS A 565 6.18 5.49 -21.48
C LYS A 565 6.38 6.86 -20.82
N SER A 566 5.32 7.54 -20.40
CA SER A 566 5.34 8.83 -19.69
C SER A 566 5.34 8.63 -18.20
#